data_AF-A0A7Z2Q2B8-F1
#
_entry.id   AF-A0A7Z2Q2B8-F1
#
_cell.length_a   1.000
_cell.length_b   1.000
_cell.length_c   1.000
_cell.angle_alpha   90.00
_cell.angle_beta   90.00
_cell.angle_gamma   90.00
#
_symmetry.space_group_name_H-M   'P 1'
#
loop_
_entity.id
_entity.type
_entity.pdbx_description
1 polymer ?
#
loop_
_entity_poly.entity_id
_entity_poly.type
_entity_poly.pdbx_seq_one_letter_code
_entity_poly.pdbx_strand_id
1 'polypeptide(L)' 'MMARDNECIADDLLERAEEIARFIFGSAAKRRRVYHLAAHSELPLFRLGDVICGRRSTLLAWIAEQEKTSVGLK' A
#
# COMPACT_ATOMS: atom_id res chain seq x y z
N MET A 1 -2.47 -29.56 7.79
CA MET A 1 -1.58 -28.55 8.39
C MET A 1 -1.81 -27.23 7.65
N MET A 2 -2.77 -26.40 8.06
CA MET A 2 -2.86 -24.99 7.65
C MET A 2 -3.53 -24.20 8.77
N ALA A 3 -2.74 -23.32 9.37
CA ALA A 3 -3.17 -22.22 10.22
C ALA A 3 -2.66 -20.99 9.45
N ARG A 4 -3.27 -19.79 9.41
CA ARG A 4 -4.08 -19.09 10.42
C ARG A 4 -4.80 -17.93 9.68
N ASP A 5 -6.09 -18.02 9.40
CA ASP A 5 -6.88 -16.85 8.94
C ASP A 5 -7.30 -15.97 10.14
N ASN A 6 -6.32 -15.62 10.96
CA ASN A 6 -6.41 -14.54 11.93
C ASN A 6 -5.14 -13.70 11.76
N GLU A 7 -4.90 -13.24 10.53
CA GLU A 7 -4.03 -12.10 10.29
C GLU A 7 -4.62 -10.94 11.07
N CYS A 8 -3.95 -10.58 12.17
CA CYS A 8 -4.32 -9.39 12.90
C CYS A 8 -4.28 -8.23 11.92
N ILE A 9 -5.28 -7.35 11.97
CA ILE A 9 -5.29 -6.10 11.19
C ILE A 9 -3.97 -5.32 11.37
N ALA A 10 -3.33 -5.47 12.53
CA ALA A 10 -2.00 -4.92 12.83
C ALA A 10 -0.90 -5.38 11.86
N ASP A 11 -0.87 -6.65 11.45
CA ASP A 11 0.14 -7.17 10.50
C ASP A 11 -0.14 -6.72 9.05
N ASP A 12 -1.41 -6.45 8.73
CA ASP A 12 -1.83 -5.97 7.41
C ASP A 12 -1.75 -4.44 7.29
N LEU A 13 -1.65 -3.72 8.41
CA LEU A 13 -1.59 -2.27 8.46
C LEU A 13 -0.15 -1.78 8.29
N LEU A 14 0.09 -1.02 7.23
CA LEU A 14 1.33 -0.28 7.01
C LEU A 14 1.18 1.13 7.55
N GLU A 15 1.95 1.45 8.58
CA GLU A 15 1.90 2.75 9.25
C GLU A 15 3.02 3.66 8.77
N ARG A 16 2.69 4.92 8.44
CA ARG A 16 3.64 5.93 7.95
C ARG A 16 4.15 5.64 6.54
N ALA A 17 4.58 6.72 5.90
CA ALA A 17 5.11 6.68 4.54
C ALA A 17 6.40 5.83 4.40
N GLU A 18 7.12 5.57 5.48
CA GLU A 18 8.35 4.78 5.47
C GLU A 18 8.08 3.28 5.29
N GLU A 19 7.12 2.72 6.03
CA GLU A 19 6.67 1.33 5.90
C GLU A 19 6.09 1.09 4.52
N ILE A 20 5.22 2.00 4.06
CA ILE A 20 4.64 1.94 2.72
C ILE A 20 5.74 2.02 1.65
N ALA A 21 6.76 2.89 1.83
CA ALA A 21 7.86 3.00 0.88
C ALA A 21 8.77 1.76 0.88
N ARG A 22 9.00 1.15 2.04
CA ARG A 22 9.72 -0.12 2.15
C ARG A 22 8.93 -1.24 1.47
N PHE A 23 7.61 -1.27 1.64
CA PHE A 23 6.74 -2.28 1.04
C PHE A 23 6.69 -2.17 -0.49
N ILE A 24 6.42 -0.98 -1.03
CA ILE A 24 6.23 -0.78 -2.48
C ILE A 24 7.57 -0.66 -3.23
N PHE A 25 8.56 0.04 -2.65
CA PHE A 25 9.78 0.40 -3.36
C PHE A 25 11.05 -0.28 -2.83
N GLY A 26 10.93 -1.14 -1.82
CA GLY A 26 12.06 -1.79 -1.16
C GLY A 26 12.95 -0.85 -0.34
N SER A 27 12.57 0.42 -0.18
CA SER A 27 13.42 1.41 0.51
C SER A 27 12.61 2.54 1.15
N ALA A 28 12.81 2.72 2.47
CA ALA A 28 12.20 3.80 3.25
C ALA A 28 12.65 5.21 2.80
N ALA A 29 13.79 5.33 2.11
CA ALA A 29 14.29 6.61 1.59
C ALA A 29 13.33 7.24 0.57
N LYS A 30 12.45 6.44 -0.04
CA LYS A 30 11.47 6.89 -1.03
C LYS A 30 10.15 7.38 -0.41
N ARG A 31 10.10 7.65 0.91
CA ARG A 31 8.91 8.21 1.60
C ARG A 31 8.30 9.43 0.92
N ARG A 32 9.10 10.30 0.30
CA ARG A 32 8.61 11.49 -0.42
C ARG A 32 7.79 11.14 -1.66
N ARG A 33 8.12 10.03 -2.34
CA ARG A 33 7.31 9.50 -3.43
C ARG A 33 5.97 8.98 -2.91
N VAL A 34 5.95 8.34 -1.75
CA VAL A 34 4.69 7.90 -1.12
C VAL A 34 3.77 9.08 -0.83
N TYR A 35 4.29 10.19 -0.29
CA TYR A 35 3.47 11.40 -0.09
C TYR A 35 2.94 11.98 -1.41
N HIS A 36 3.78 12.04 -2.44
CA HIS A 36 3.34 12.48 -3.76
C HIS A 36 2.25 11.58 -4.32
N LEU A 37 2.43 10.26 -4.23
CA LEU A 37 1.45 9.28 -4.67
C LEU A 37 0.17 9.31 -3.84
N ALA A 38 0.24 9.52 -2.54
CA ALA A 38 -0.94 9.69 -1.69
C ALA A 38 -1.72 10.97 -2.02
N ALA A 39 -1.06 12.00 -2.58
CA ALA A 39 -1.70 13.26 -2.95
C ALA A 39 -2.19 13.28 -4.42
N HIS A 40 -1.51 12.59 -5.32
CA HIS A 40 -1.71 12.69 -6.77
C HIS A 40 -2.12 11.38 -7.44
N SER A 41 -2.07 10.25 -6.76
CA SER A 41 -2.41 8.95 -7.32
C SER A 41 -3.54 8.30 -6.55
N GLU A 42 -4.31 7.47 -7.24
CA GLU A 42 -5.45 6.73 -6.69
C GLU A 42 -5.02 5.53 -5.84
N LEU A 43 -3.83 5.60 -5.23
CA LEU A 43 -3.35 4.57 -4.32
C LEU A 43 -4.28 4.51 -3.11
N PRO A 44 -4.72 3.30 -2.68
CA PRO A 44 -5.65 3.12 -1.58
C PRO A 44 -4.95 3.32 -0.22
N LEU A 45 -4.51 4.55 0.02
CA LEU A 45 -3.93 5.02 1.26
C LEU A 45 -4.96 5.91 1.97
N PHE A 46 -4.98 5.84 3.29
CA PHE A 46 -5.87 6.64 4.13
C PHE A 46 -5.09 7.35 5.23
N ARG A 47 -5.64 8.43 5.76
CA ARG A 47 -5.03 9.15 6.88
C ARG A 47 -5.69 8.75 8.18
N LEU A 48 -4.87 8.43 9.17
CA LEU A 48 -5.28 8.19 10.55
C LEU A 48 -4.67 9.30 11.40
N GLY A 49 -5.41 10.40 11.58
CA GLY A 49 -4.88 11.65 12.12
C GLY A 49 -3.82 12.25 11.20
N ASP A 50 -2.62 12.46 11.72
CA ASP A 50 -1.46 13.00 10.96
C ASP A 50 -0.64 11.94 10.23
N VAL A 51 -0.96 10.66 10.41
CA VAL A 51 -0.20 9.55 9.82
C VAL A 51 -0.92 9.02 8.59
N ILE A 52 -0.16 8.82 7.49
CA ILE A 52 -0.65 8.07 6.34
C ILE A 52 -0.48 6.59 6.61
N CYS A 53 -1.58 5.85 6.51
CA CYS A 53 -1.62 4.41 6.63
C CYS A 53 -2.12 3.79 5.33
N GLY A 54 -1.76 2.53 5.11
CA GLY A 54 -2.26 1.73 4.00
C GLY A 54 -2.45 0.30 4.47
N ARG A 55 -3.32 -0.47 3.81
CA ARG A 55 -3.41 -1.91 4.05
C ARG A 55 -2.64 -2.65 2.97
N ARG A 56 -1.82 -3.61 3.37
CA ARG A 56 -0.99 -4.41 2.47
C ARG A 56 -1.87 -5.20 1.49
N SER A 57 -2.89 -5.87 2.01
CA SER A 57 -3.89 -6.61 1.22
C SER A 57 -4.59 -5.72 0.19
N THR A 58 -5.03 -4.53 0.60
CA THR A 58 -5.70 -3.56 -0.29
C THR A 58 -4.75 -3.03 -1.36
N LEU A 59 -3.50 -2.71 -0.99
CA LEU A 59 -2.48 -2.27 -1.94
C LEU A 59 -2.19 -3.36 -2.98
N LEU A 60 -2.03 -4.62 -2.56
CA LEU A 60 -1.81 -5.75 -3.46
C LEU A 60 -3.00 -5.97 -4.40
N ALA A 61 -4.23 -5.98 -3.87
CA ALA A 61 -5.43 -6.11 -4.68
C ALA A 61 -5.56 -4.97 -5.70
N TRP A 62 -5.28 -3.73 -5.28
CA TRP A 62 -5.31 -2.58 -6.16
C TRP A 62 -4.23 -2.64 -7.25
N ILE A 63 -2.99 -3.02 -6.92
CA ILE A 63 -1.93 -3.22 -7.92
C ILE A 63 -2.35 -4.27 -8.95
N ALA A 64 -2.90 -5.40 -8.51
CA ALA A 64 -3.37 -6.45 -9.41
C ALA A 64 -4.50 -5.98 -10.34
N GLU A 65 -5.41 -5.13 -9.87
CA GLU A 65 -6.42 -4.51 -10.73
C GLU A 65 -5.80 -3.51 -11.73
N GLN A 66 -4.86 -2.67 -11.30
CA GLN A 66 -4.15 -1.75 -12.20
C GLN A 66 -3.36 -2.49 -13.28
N GLU A 67 -2.73 -3.62 -12.95
CA GLU A 67 -2.02 -4.47 -13.91
C GLU A 67 -2.98 -5.05 -14.96
N LYS A 68 -4.20 -5.44 -14.56
CA LYS A 68 -5.24 -5.90 -15.50
C LYS A 68 -5.74 -4.79 -16.41
N THR A 69 -5.99 -3.59 -15.86
CA THR A 69 -6.45 -2.43 -16.63
C THR A 69 -5.38 -1.93 -17.59
N SER A 70 -4.11 -1.90 -17.16
CA SER A 70 -2.97 -1.48 -17.97
C SER A 70 -2.71 -2.42 -19.16
N VAL A 71 -2.96 -3.72 -19.00
CA VAL A 71 -2.91 -4.71 -20.10
C VAL A 71 -3.93 -4.43 -21.22
N GLY A 72 -4.93 -3.58 -20.97
CA GLY A 72 -5.92 -3.14 -21.95
C GLY A 72 -5.55 -1.88 -22.77
N LEU A 73 -4.47 -1.17 -22.42
CA LEU A 73 -3.95 -0.07 -23.23
C LEU A 73 -2.89 -0.61 -24.20
N LYS A 74 -3.35 -1.22 -25.29
CA LYS A 74 -2.55 -1.50 -26.48
C LYS A 74 -2.86 -0.49 -27.58
#